data_AF-A0A7V7G1Z4-F1
#
_entry.id   AF-A0A7V7G1Z4-F1
#
_cell.length_a   1.000
_cell.length_b   1.000
_cell.length_c   1.000
_cell.angle_alpha   90.00
_cell.angle_beta   90.00
_cell.angle_gamma   90.00
#
_symmetry.space_group_name_H-M   'P 1'
#
loop_
_entity.id
_entity.type
_entity.pdbx_description
1 polymer ?
#
loop_
_entity_poly.entity_id
_entity_poly.type
_entity_poly.pdbx_seq_one_letter_code
_entity_poly.pdbx_strand_id
1 'polypeptide(L)'
;MRTVNTQGGAMFDTGRKPQWLGAAALLAAMPVMAETPEEFELAGRITGLLAGEEREWHILRQGTDSHATFTDQGEHYTIDLTGFVEPDRIEHLDSLSLSITLVDGEVTALDVLHPIGTSPMPPVFTSDGGDVRLELKAFSVEGTVARVAGRLEGSLALQKSLEDAPTLDEGIDISVAFDAEASRIEY
;
A
#
# COMPACT_ATOMS: atom_id res chain seq x y z
N MET A 1 50.65 -52.85 -26.70
CA MET A 1 51.48 -52.50 -27.90
C MET A 1 52.04 -51.09 -27.69
N ARG A 2 53.21 -50.63 -28.20
CA ARG A 2 53.70 -50.55 -29.61
C ARG A 2 52.71 -49.74 -30.48
N THR A 3 53.04 -48.66 -31.21
CA THR A 3 54.31 -48.02 -31.68
C THR A 3 54.06 -46.48 -31.80
N VAL A 4 54.99 -45.50 -31.81
CA VAL A 4 56.17 -45.20 -32.71
C VAL A 4 55.74 -44.96 -34.18
N ASN A 5 56.21 -43.98 -34.99
CA ASN A 5 57.16 -42.83 -34.85
C ASN A 5 56.39 -41.49 -35.12
N THR A 6 56.77 -40.33 -35.71
CA THR A 6 57.91 -39.67 -36.42
C THR A 6 57.71 -38.15 -36.22
N GLN A 7 58.62 -37.27 -35.73
CA GLN A 7 59.94 -36.75 -36.17
C GLN A 7 59.92 -35.71 -37.32
N GLY A 8 60.55 -34.53 -37.09
CA GLY A 8 60.83 -33.46 -38.08
C GLY A 8 60.04 -32.15 -37.84
N GLY A 9 60.59 -30.94 -38.01
CA GLY A 9 61.97 -30.54 -38.32
C GLY A 9 62.06 -29.06 -38.76
N ALA A 10 63.18 -28.36 -38.46
CA ALA A 10 63.45 -26.92 -38.70
C ALA A 10 62.52 -25.94 -37.93
N MET A 11 62.98 -24.89 -37.23
CA MET A 11 63.97 -23.82 -37.52
C MET A 11 63.44 -22.75 -38.48
N PHE A 12 63.10 -21.57 -37.93
CA PHE A 12 63.71 -20.27 -38.30
C PHE A 12 63.30 -19.16 -37.30
N ASP A 13 64.24 -18.27 -37.00
CA ASP A 13 64.06 -17.03 -36.21
C ASP A 13 63.84 -15.82 -37.14
N THR A 14 63.53 -14.67 -36.52
CA THR A 14 63.62 -13.26 -36.97
C THR A 14 62.30 -12.56 -37.30
N GLY A 15 62.23 -11.24 -37.04
CA GLY A 15 61.28 -10.36 -37.74
C GLY A 15 60.25 -9.56 -36.93
N ARG A 16 60.70 -8.77 -35.94
CA ARG A 16 60.29 -7.35 -35.70
C ARG A 16 58.91 -6.93 -36.27
N LYS A 17 57.85 -6.93 -35.45
CA LYS A 17 56.54 -6.34 -35.83
C LYS A 17 56.56 -4.80 -35.79
N PRO A 18 55.95 -4.10 -36.77
CA PRO A 18 55.81 -2.64 -36.74
C PRO A 18 54.63 -2.18 -35.86
N GLN A 19 54.68 -0.90 -35.46
CA GLN A 19 53.73 -0.24 -34.55
C GLN A 19 52.74 0.61 -35.35
N TRP A 20 51.44 0.44 -35.12
CA TRP A 20 50.37 1.33 -35.61
C TRP A 20 49.41 1.65 -34.45
N LEU A 21 48.83 2.86 -34.47
CA LEU A 21 47.95 3.38 -33.40
C LEU A 21 46.47 3.35 -33.80
N GLY A 22 45.60 3.43 -32.80
CA GLY A 22 44.17 3.72 -32.96
C GLY A 22 43.28 2.47 -32.88
N ALA A 23 42.18 2.46 -32.11
CA ALA A 23 41.76 3.44 -31.10
C ALA A 23 41.00 2.72 -29.97
N ALA A 24 41.20 3.16 -28.72
CA ALA A 24 40.45 2.64 -27.58
C ALA A 24 39.12 3.40 -27.45
N ALA A 25 38.03 2.75 -27.83
CA ALA A 25 36.69 3.26 -27.54
C ALA A 25 36.38 3.08 -26.05
N LEU A 26 36.58 4.15 -25.26
CA LEU A 26 36.10 4.23 -23.89
C LEU A 26 34.56 4.32 -23.90
N LEU A 27 33.91 3.16 -23.95
CA LEU A 27 32.51 3.03 -23.57
C LEU A 27 32.41 3.35 -22.08
N ALA A 28 32.01 4.58 -21.76
CA ALA A 28 31.64 4.96 -20.41
C ALA A 28 30.43 4.13 -19.99
N ALA A 29 30.65 3.15 -19.11
CA ALA A 29 29.58 2.44 -18.44
C ALA A 29 28.90 3.42 -17.46
N MET A 30 27.96 4.21 -17.97
CA MET A 30 27.03 4.93 -17.12
C MET A 30 26.24 3.89 -16.33
N PRO A 31 26.21 3.95 -14.98
CA PRO A 31 25.25 3.17 -14.24
C PRO A 31 23.88 3.66 -14.66
N VAL A 32 23.09 2.76 -15.28
CA VAL A 32 21.64 2.94 -15.25
C VAL A 32 21.27 2.93 -13.78
N MET A 33 20.87 4.08 -13.27
CA MET A 33 20.13 4.17 -12.02
C MET A 33 18.84 3.42 -12.28
N ALA A 34 18.82 2.13 -11.96
CA ALA A 34 17.60 1.37 -11.88
C ALA A 34 16.86 1.93 -10.67
N GLU A 35 15.91 2.81 -10.93
CA GLU A 35 14.83 3.12 -10.01
C GLU A 35 14.11 1.78 -9.78
N THR A 36 14.49 1.09 -8.70
CA THR A 36 13.78 -0.10 -8.24
C THR A 36 12.32 0.33 -8.07
N PRO A 37 11.34 -0.32 -8.72
CA PRO A 37 9.95 0.04 -8.51
C PRO A 37 9.67 -0.13 -7.00
N GLU A 38 9.17 0.93 -6.38
CA GLU A 38 8.94 0.93 -4.93
C GLU A 38 7.91 -0.16 -4.61
N GLU A 39 8.34 -1.13 -3.80
CA GLU A 39 7.51 -2.28 -3.42
C GLU A 39 6.44 -1.81 -2.42
N PHE A 40 5.25 -2.41 -2.45
CA PHE A 40 4.20 -2.06 -1.50
C PHE A 40 4.55 -2.57 -0.10
N GLU A 41 4.97 -1.64 0.77
CA GLU A 41 5.18 -1.91 2.19
C GLU A 41 3.84 -1.97 2.91
N LEU A 42 3.73 -2.84 3.92
CA LEU A 42 2.53 -2.94 4.74
C LEU A 42 2.57 -1.91 5.88
N ALA A 43 1.75 -0.86 5.78
CA ALA A 43 1.58 0.16 6.82
C ALA A 43 0.61 -0.26 7.93
N GLY A 44 -0.26 -1.25 7.71
CA GLY A 44 -1.21 -1.70 8.73
C GLY A 44 -2.19 -2.76 8.24
N ARG A 45 -3.16 -3.09 9.09
CA ARG A 45 -4.24 -4.05 8.79
C ARG A 45 -5.59 -3.60 9.36
N ILE A 46 -6.66 -4.01 8.69
CA ILE A 46 -8.01 -4.10 9.25
C ILE A 46 -8.43 -5.57 9.16
N THR A 47 -8.93 -6.17 10.24
CA THR A 47 -9.35 -7.58 10.28
C THR A 47 -10.62 -7.79 11.09
N GLY A 48 -11.48 -8.71 10.66
CA GLY A 48 -12.68 -9.08 11.42
C GLY A 48 -13.83 -9.55 10.54
N LEU A 49 -15.06 -9.22 10.94
CA LEU A 49 -16.29 -9.61 10.27
C LEU A 49 -16.93 -8.46 9.51
N LEU A 50 -17.43 -8.74 8.31
CA LEU A 50 -18.30 -7.87 7.53
C LEU A 50 -19.38 -8.72 6.84
N ALA A 51 -20.65 -8.35 6.99
CA ALA A 51 -21.81 -9.17 6.61
C ALA A 51 -21.79 -10.62 7.18
N GLY A 52 -21.03 -10.84 8.27
CA GLY A 52 -20.81 -12.16 8.88
C GLY A 52 -19.66 -12.99 8.27
N GLU A 53 -18.97 -12.50 7.24
CA GLU A 53 -17.79 -13.15 6.64
C GLU A 53 -16.49 -12.66 7.29
N GLU A 54 -15.55 -13.57 7.58
CA GLU A 54 -14.19 -13.22 8.02
C GLU A 54 -13.38 -12.62 6.85
N ARG A 55 -12.79 -11.44 7.09
CA ARG A 55 -12.04 -10.67 6.10
C ARG A 55 -10.80 -9.99 6.70
N GLU A 56 -9.80 -9.80 5.85
CA GLU A 56 -8.57 -9.06 6.11
C GLU A 56 -8.34 -8.06 4.98
N TRP A 57 -8.07 -6.81 5.35
CA TRP A 57 -7.70 -5.73 4.44
C TRP A 57 -6.30 -5.21 4.80
N HIS A 58 -5.41 -5.19 3.82
CA HIS A 58 -4.04 -4.73 3.93
C HIS A 58 -3.96 -3.23 3.67
N ILE A 59 -3.40 -2.47 4.61
CA ILE A 59 -3.15 -1.03 4.45
C ILE A 59 -1.71 -0.87 3.96
N LEU A 60 -1.52 -0.17 2.84
CA LEU A 60 -0.26 -0.16 2.09
C LEU A 60 0.43 1.23 2.08
N ARG A 61 1.74 1.22 1.80
CA ARG A 61 2.59 2.38 1.56
C ARG A 61 3.52 2.10 0.37
N GLN A 62 3.79 3.11 -0.44
CA GLN A 62 4.72 3.08 -1.57
C GLN A 62 5.48 4.42 -1.57
N GLY A 63 6.73 4.41 -1.10
CA GLY A 63 7.53 5.63 -0.95
C GLY A 63 6.86 6.63 -0.01
N THR A 64 6.49 7.80 -0.56
CA THR A 64 5.75 8.85 0.16
C THR A 64 4.25 8.57 0.29
N ASP A 65 3.70 7.79 -0.63
CA ASP A 65 2.25 7.63 -0.75
C ASP A 65 1.79 6.52 0.18
N SER A 66 0.76 6.76 0.97
CA SER A 66 0.26 5.77 1.93
C SER A 66 -1.25 5.80 2.03
N HIS A 67 -1.84 4.63 2.18
CA HIS A 67 -3.27 4.45 2.46
C HIS A 67 -3.59 4.51 3.95
N ALA A 68 -2.62 4.86 4.81
CA ALA A 68 -2.87 5.43 6.13
C ALA A 68 -2.22 6.80 6.21
N THR A 69 -3.03 7.84 6.44
CA THR A 69 -2.59 9.23 6.56
C THR A 69 -3.20 9.92 7.77
N PHE A 70 -2.54 10.96 8.29
CA PHE A 70 -3.15 11.86 9.25
C PHE A 70 -2.77 13.32 9.00
N THR A 71 -3.73 14.22 9.23
CA THR A 71 -3.51 15.66 9.32
C THR A 71 -3.40 16.06 10.80
N ASP A 72 -2.42 16.88 11.14
CA ASP A 72 -2.19 17.42 12.48
C ASP A 72 -2.54 18.92 12.49
N GLN A 73 -3.56 19.29 13.27
CA GLN A 73 -3.99 20.68 13.49
C GLN A 73 -3.90 21.05 14.98
N GLY A 74 -2.97 20.43 15.71
CA GLY A 74 -2.72 20.69 17.14
C GLY A 74 -3.64 19.89 18.07
N GLU A 75 -4.80 20.45 18.40
CA GLU A 75 -5.82 19.79 19.25
C GLU A 75 -6.83 18.98 18.41
N HIS A 76 -6.75 19.08 17.08
CA HIS A 76 -7.60 18.41 16.10
C HIS A 76 -6.76 17.53 15.17
N TYR A 77 -7.19 16.27 14.98
CA TYR A 77 -6.58 15.32 14.06
C TYR A 77 -7.65 14.69 13.16
N THR A 78 -7.36 14.60 11.87
CA THR A 78 -8.11 13.77 10.91
C THR A 78 -7.21 12.62 10.48
N ILE A 79 -7.71 11.40 10.57
CA ILE A 79 -6.96 10.17 10.29
C ILE A 79 -7.74 9.37 9.25
N ASP A 80 -7.12 9.10 8.11
CA ASP A 80 -7.72 8.34 7.02
C ASP A 80 -6.97 7.02 6.84
N LEU A 81 -7.69 5.90 6.94
CA LEU A 81 -7.18 4.55 6.77
C LEU A 81 -7.97 3.86 5.66
N THR A 82 -7.30 3.29 4.66
CA THR A 82 -7.91 2.45 3.63
C THR A 82 -7.13 1.17 3.48
N GLY A 83 -7.82 0.04 3.63
CA GLY A 83 -7.27 -1.29 3.40
C GLY A 83 -7.88 -1.98 2.17
N PHE A 84 -7.13 -2.90 1.58
CA PHE A 84 -7.49 -3.66 0.38
C PHE A 84 -7.38 -5.18 0.61
N VAL A 85 -8.33 -5.97 0.10
CA VAL A 85 -8.28 -7.44 0.24
C VAL A 85 -7.11 -8.04 -0.56
N GLU A 86 -6.96 -7.67 -1.84
CA GLU A 86 -5.86 -8.11 -2.70
C GLU A 86 -4.77 -7.02 -2.79
N PRO A 87 -3.65 -7.10 -2.04
CA PRO A 87 -2.66 -6.02 -1.99
C PRO A 87 -1.94 -5.77 -3.32
N ASP A 88 -1.81 -6.80 -4.16
CA ASP A 88 -1.21 -6.71 -5.50
C ASP A 88 -2.14 -6.03 -6.55
N ARG A 89 -3.38 -5.67 -6.17
CA ARG A 89 -4.47 -5.31 -7.12
C ARG A 89 -5.37 -4.17 -6.61
N ILE A 90 -4.72 -3.05 -6.28
CA ILE A 90 -5.37 -1.79 -5.88
C ILE A 90 -6.32 -1.22 -6.97
N GLU A 91 -6.32 -1.77 -8.19
CA GLU A 91 -7.23 -1.39 -9.28
C GLU A 91 -8.59 -2.13 -9.29
N HIS A 92 -8.83 -3.11 -8.41
CA HIS A 92 -9.99 -4.03 -8.48
C HIS A 92 -10.81 -4.09 -7.17
N LEU A 93 -10.97 -2.93 -6.54
CA LEU A 93 -11.16 -2.79 -5.10
C LEU A 93 -12.40 -3.45 -4.47
N ASP A 94 -12.15 -4.53 -3.72
CA ASP A 94 -12.77 -4.75 -2.41
C ASP A 94 -11.92 -4.01 -1.37
N SER A 95 -12.42 -2.85 -0.91
CA SER A 95 -11.72 -1.96 0.03
C SER A 95 -12.59 -1.62 1.22
N LEU A 96 -11.95 -1.30 2.34
CA LEU A 96 -12.59 -0.74 3.53
C LEU A 96 -11.84 0.53 3.94
N SER A 97 -12.54 1.66 3.86
CA SER A 97 -12.04 2.99 4.21
C SER A 97 -12.67 3.46 5.52
N LEU A 98 -11.85 4.08 6.36
CA LEU A 98 -12.20 4.68 7.65
C LEU A 98 -11.65 6.12 7.66
N SER A 99 -12.47 7.11 7.99
CA SER A 99 -11.99 8.45 8.38
C SER A 99 -12.40 8.70 9.84
N ILE A 100 -11.44 9.11 10.65
CA ILE A 100 -11.59 9.25 12.10
C ILE A 100 -11.16 10.68 12.47
N THR A 101 -12.08 11.44 13.05
CA THR A 101 -11.78 12.78 13.56
C THR A 101 -11.65 12.76 15.09
N LEU A 102 -10.50 13.22 15.58
CA LEU A 102 -10.22 13.40 17.01
C LEU A 102 -10.16 14.89 17.36
N VAL A 103 -10.76 15.28 18.47
CA VAL A 103 -10.63 16.61 19.09
C VAL A 103 -10.33 16.42 20.57
N ASP A 104 -9.31 17.12 21.09
CA ASP A 104 -8.81 16.97 22.47
C ASP A 104 -8.41 15.52 22.84
N GLY A 105 -8.17 14.67 21.83
CA GLY A 105 -7.89 13.24 21.96
C GLY A 105 -9.12 12.32 21.97
N GLU A 106 -10.34 12.88 21.99
CA GLU A 106 -11.61 12.13 21.96
C GLU A 106 -12.14 11.99 20.52
N VAL A 107 -12.80 10.87 20.21
CA VAL A 107 -13.43 10.64 18.89
C VAL A 107 -14.68 11.51 18.75
N THR A 108 -14.70 12.40 17.74
CA THR A 108 -15.84 13.30 17.47
C THR A 108 -16.59 12.99 16.18
N ALA A 109 -15.95 12.36 15.20
CA ALA A 109 -16.60 11.85 13.99
C ALA A 109 -15.94 10.56 13.50
N LEU A 110 -16.73 9.73 12.81
CA LEU A 110 -16.34 8.45 12.23
C LEU A 110 -17.11 8.22 10.94
N ASP A 111 -16.39 8.20 9.82
CA ASP A 111 -16.91 7.78 8.53
C ASP A 111 -16.32 6.41 8.16
N VAL A 112 -17.16 5.49 7.71
CA VAL A 112 -16.79 4.15 7.24
C VAL A 112 -17.39 3.96 5.86
N LEU A 113 -16.62 3.47 4.90
CA LEU A 113 -17.08 3.26 3.53
C LEU A 113 -16.51 1.96 2.93
N HIS A 114 -17.39 1.12 2.39
CA HIS A 114 -17.06 -0.11 1.67
C HIS A 114 -17.76 -0.13 0.30
N PRO A 115 -17.02 -0.02 -0.82
CA PRO A 115 -17.59 0.00 -2.17
C PRO A 115 -18.11 -1.36 -2.64
N ILE A 116 -19.23 -1.37 -3.37
CA ILE A 116 -19.86 -2.58 -3.91
C ILE A 116 -19.54 -2.71 -5.41
N GLY A 117 -18.39 -3.32 -5.68
CA GLY A 117 -17.93 -3.63 -7.04
C GLY A 117 -17.24 -2.46 -7.76
N THR A 118 -16.85 -2.71 -9.03
CA THR A 118 -15.85 -1.91 -9.75
C THR A 118 -16.41 -0.82 -10.68
N SER A 119 -17.59 -0.28 -10.36
CA SER A 119 -18.15 0.89 -11.07
C SER A 119 -17.35 2.16 -10.71
N PRO A 120 -17.18 3.15 -11.62
CA PRO A 120 -16.64 4.47 -11.26
C PRO A 120 -17.48 5.23 -10.23
N MET A 121 -18.75 4.87 -10.10
CA MET A 121 -19.65 5.26 -9.02
C MET A 121 -20.39 3.98 -8.59
N PRO A 122 -19.86 3.22 -7.62
CA PRO A 122 -20.51 2.03 -7.12
C PRO A 122 -21.51 2.42 -6.02
N PRO A 123 -22.52 1.57 -5.74
CA PRO A 123 -23.19 1.57 -4.45
C PRO A 123 -22.16 1.37 -3.33
N VAL A 124 -22.44 1.87 -2.12
CA VAL A 124 -21.56 1.73 -0.97
C VAL A 124 -22.33 1.27 0.26
N PHE A 125 -21.66 0.53 1.14
CA PHE A 125 -22.06 0.44 2.54
C PHE A 125 -21.35 1.54 3.32
N THR A 126 -22.10 2.31 4.12
CA THR A 126 -21.61 3.52 4.81
C THR A 126 -22.06 3.57 6.27
N SER A 127 -21.32 4.28 7.13
CA SER A 127 -21.75 4.60 8.49
C SER A 127 -22.82 5.70 8.55
N ASP A 128 -22.96 6.54 7.51
CA ASP A 128 -24.09 7.47 7.42
C ASP A 128 -25.42 6.72 7.35
N GLY A 129 -26.42 7.17 8.10
CA GLY A 129 -27.68 6.44 8.33
C GLY A 129 -27.56 5.12 9.11
N GLY A 130 -26.35 4.72 9.53
CA GLY A 130 -26.08 3.49 10.30
C GLY A 130 -26.02 3.69 11.82
N ASP A 131 -25.56 2.66 12.53
CA ASP A 131 -25.14 2.72 13.94
C ASP A 131 -23.82 1.96 14.06
N VAL A 132 -22.70 2.67 13.88
CA VAL A 132 -21.33 2.13 13.99
C VAL A 132 -20.57 2.91 15.05
N ARG A 133 -19.82 2.20 15.88
CA ARG A 133 -19.15 2.75 17.06
C ARG A 133 -17.68 2.36 17.07
N LEU A 134 -16.81 3.35 17.28
CA LEU A 134 -15.35 3.17 17.38
C LEU A 134 -14.92 3.12 18.86
N GLU A 135 -14.29 2.02 19.25
CA GLU A 135 -13.42 1.91 20.43
C GLU A 135 -11.98 2.20 19.98
N LEU A 136 -11.51 3.45 20.16
CA LEU A 136 -10.11 3.81 19.90
C LEU A 136 -9.22 3.27 21.04
N LYS A 137 -8.18 2.50 20.69
CA LYS A 137 -7.32 1.77 21.65
C LYS A 137 -5.93 2.36 21.79
N ALA A 138 -5.41 2.94 20.72
CA ALA A 138 -4.18 3.71 20.72
C ALA A 138 -4.25 4.81 19.66
N PHE A 139 -3.82 6.00 20.03
CA PHE A 139 -3.39 7.04 19.11
C PHE A 139 -2.13 7.70 19.70
N SER A 140 -1.05 7.72 18.94
CA SER A 140 0.23 8.30 19.37
C SER A 140 1.06 8.77 18.18
N VAL A 141 1.46 10.04 18.19
CA VAL A 141 2.23 10.67 17.11
C VAL A 141 3.72 10.70 17.48
N GLU A 142 4.55 10.10 16.64
CA GLU A 142 6.02 10.13 16.71
C GLU A 142 6.58 10.83 15.46
N GLY A 143 6.58 12.16 15.48
CA GLY A 143 7.04 12.99 14.37
C GLY A 143 6.11 12.95 13.16
N THR A 144 6.58 12.35 12.06
CA THR A 144 5.84 12.21 10.79
C THR A 144 5.02 10.92 10.69
N VAL A 145 5.00 10.09 11.74
CA VAL A 145 4.19 8.86 11.79
C VAL A 145 3.27 8.91 13.01
N ALA A 146 2.04 8.45 12.86
CA ALA A 146 1.12 8.20 13.97
C ALA A 146 0.72 6.72 14.00
N ARG A 147 0.87 6.07 15.15
CA ARG A 147 0.24 4.76 15.34
C ARG A 147 -1.22 4.96 15.72
N VAL A 148 -2.12 4.26 15.03
CA VAL A 148 -3.56 4.31 15.25
C VAL A 148 -4.10 2.89 15.31
N ALA A 149 -4.76 2.54 16.41
CA ALA A 149 -5.36 1.23 16.60
C ALA A 149 -6.71 1.32 17.32
N GLY A 150 -7.65 0.44 16.97
CA GLY A 150 -9.00 0.47 17.52
C GLY A 150 -9.88 -0.70 17.08
N ARG A 151 -11.17 -0.58 17.36
CA ARG A 151 -12.19 -1.55 16.94
C ARG A 151 -13.49 -0.84 16.56
N LEU A 152 -14.10 -1.25 15.46
CA LEU A 152 -15.44 -0.84 15.05
C LEU A 152 -16.41 -2.01 15.28
N GLU A 153 -17.58 -1.71 15.84
CA GLU A 153 -18.73 -2.62 15.89
C GLU A 153 -20.01 -1.86 15.51
N GLY A 154 -20.92 -2.49 14.78
CA GLY A 154 -22.22 -1.91 14.43
C GLY A 154 -22.80 -2.41 13.11
N SER A 155 -23.68 -1.61 12.51
CA SER A 155 -24.30 -1.89 11.20
C SER A 155 -24.16 -0.69 10.25
N LEU A 156 -23.67 -0.96 9.04
CA LEU A 156 -23.56 -0.02 7.92
C LEU A 156 -24.87 0.00 7.12
N ALA A 157 -25.30 1.18 6.69
CA ALA A 157 -26.42 1.37 5.80
C ALA A 157 -25.99 1.23 4.33
N LEU A 158 -26.90 0.76 3.46
CA LEU A 158 -26.68 0.70 2.02
C LEU A 158 -27.08 2.02 1.36
N GLN A 159 -26.16 2.63 0.62
CA GLN A 159 -26.42 3.76 -0.28
C GLN A 159 -26.26 3.30 -1.74
N LYS A 160 -27.32 3.47 -2.55
CA LYS A 160 -27.38 2.93 -3.92
C LYS A 160 -26.82 3.88 -4.98
N SER A 161 -26.86 5.18 -4.71
CA SER A 161 -26.20 6.24 -5.48
C SER A 161 -25.96 7.46 -4.58
N LEU A 162 -25.14 8.41 -5.04
CA LEU A 162 -24.88 9.66 -4.32
C LEU A 162 -26.12 10.58 -4.18
N GLU A 163 -27.20 10.30 -4.90
CA GLU A 163 -28.48 11.02 -4.80
C GLU A 163 -29.47 10.34 -3.82
N ASP A 164 -29.23 9.07 -3.47
CA ASP A 164 -30.04 8.31 -2.52
C ASP A 164 -29.57 8.55 -1.08
N ALA A 165 -30.51 8.61 -0.14
CA ALA A 165 -30.19 8.49 1.29
C ALA A 165 -29.79 7.04 1.62
N PRO A 166 -28.79 6.80 2.51
CA PRO A 166 -28.49 5.47 3.01
C PRO A 166 -29.69 4.83 3.74
N THR A 167 -29.85 3.51 3.64
CA THR A 167 -30.87 2.76 4.39
C THR A 167 -30.31 1.51 5.09
N LEU A 168 -30.77 1.26 6.32
CA LEU A 168 -30.50 0.03 7.07
C LEU A 168 -31.38 -1.15 6.65
N ASP A 169 -32.43 -0.96 5.85
CA ASP A 169 -33.32 -2.06 5.39
C ASP A 169 -32.57 -3.14 4.59
N GLU A 170 -31.49 -2.74 3.91
CA GLU A 170 -30.58 -3.58 3.13
C GLU A 170 -29.12 -3.43 3.64
N GLY A 171 -28.94 -3.01 4.90
CA GLY A 171 -27.64 -2.81 5.54
C GLY A 171 -26.91 -4.10 5.92
N ILE A 172 -25.65 -3.97 6.38
CA ILE A 172 -24.81 -5.10 6.83
C ILE A 172 -24.09 -4.82 8.14
N ASP A 173 -23.87 -5.86 8.93
CA ASP A 173 -23.11 -5.76 10.18
C ASP A 173 -21.60 -5.71 9.93
N ILE A 174 -20.88 -4.95 10.76
CA ILE A 174 -19.43 -4.81 10.80
C ILE A 174 -18.90 -5.04 12.23
N SER A 175 -17.84 -5.84 12.35
CA SER A 175 -17.07 -6.01 13.60
C SER A 175 -15.59 -6.22 13.24
N VAL A 176 -14.84 -5.13 13.13
CA VAL A 176 -13.42 -5.16 12.71
C VAL A 176 -12.50 -4.49 13.72
N ALA A 177 -11.27 -4.96 13.83
CA ALA A 177 -10.18 -4.31 14.55
C ALA A 177 -9.13 -3.81 13.54
N PHE A 178 -8.41 -2.75 13.90
CA PHE A 178 -7.34 -2.19 13.08
C PHE A 178 -6.12 -1.77 13.91
N ASP A 179 -4.95 -1.77 13.28
CA ASP A 179 -3.67 -1.28 13.81
C ASP A 179 -2.80 -0.86 12.60
N ALA A 180 -2.38 0.40 12.57
CA ALA A 180 -1.71 1.01 11.42
C ALA A 180 -0.74 2.13 11.81
N GLU A 181 0.28 2.33 10.98
CA GLU A 181 1.17 3.49 10.97
C GLU A 181 0.74 4.48 9.89
N ALA A 182 0.02 5.54 10.29
CA ALA A 182 -0.39 6.63 9.42
C ALA A 182 0.75 7.62 9.16
N SER A 183 0.96 8.00 7.89
CA SER A 183 1.91 9.05 7.49
C SER A 183 1.31 10.43 7.68
N ARG A 184 2.09 11.39 8.19
CA ARG A 184 1.68 12.81 8.25
C ARG A 184 1.55 13.37 6.84
N ILE A 185 0.45 14.06 6.56
CA ILE A 185 0.29 14.89 5.36
C ILE A 185 0.36 16.38 5.72
N GLU A 186 0.94 17.17 4.81
CA GLU A 186 1.10 18.63 4.91
C GLU A 186 0.53 19.29 3.65
N TYR A 187 -0.03 20.50 3.80
CA TYR A 187 -0.79 21.24 2.77
C TYR A 187 -0.25 22.68 2.58
#